data_AF-A0A6J8D0N9-F1
#
_entry.id   AF-A0A6J8D0N9-F1
#
_cell.length_a   1.000
_cell.length_b   1.000
_cell.length_c   1.000
_cell.angle_alpha   90.00
_cell.angle_beta   90.00
_cell.angle_gamma   90.00
#
_symmetry.space_group_name_H-M   'P 1'
#
loop_
_entity.id
_entity.type
_entity.pdbx_description
1 polymer ?
#
loop_
_entity_poly.entity_id
_entity_poly.type
_entity_poly.pdbx_seq_one_letter_code
_entity_poly.pdbx_strand_id
1 'polypeptide(L)'
;MVDVGVQTSPPSQLQTDFDIGTSMTNNSYLQMPVTSAQPLDTAFISSPKKDQDTSDASTPSPPPSPDKPDSDVSYVPSDESHDSNQSTSPDSQHITTEPKIIAFESCLKTLFARVVCTECGEPISSDESTILYNGTAMKVKFLCMSGHQTSWESQPLVNSKPAGNLMVTTAIILSGETFSRISHFADILSLKFIGHTQYYSIQKDIAIPAIDNYYSLQRDVVLQQLQG
;
A
#
# COMPACT_ATOMS: atom_id res chain seq x y z
N MET A 1 -8.91 -70.20 -23.02
CA MET A 1 -8.49 -69.26 -24.09
C MET A 1 -9.63 -68.25 -24.23
N VAL A 2 -9.52 -66.98 -23.87
CA VAL A 2 -8.35 -66.10 -23.70
C VAL A 2 -8.72 -65.09 -22.60
N ASP A 3 -7.86 -64.94 -21.60
CA ASP A 3 -7.92 -63.92 -20.57
C ASP A 3 -7.29 -62.64 -21.13
N VAL A 4 -8.07 -61.56 -21.26
CA VAL A 4 -7.57 -60.28 -21.80
C VAL A 4 -7.27 -59.38 -20.62
N GLY A 5 -6.01 -59.45 -20.17
CA GLY A 5 -5.46 -58.56 -19.16
C GLY A 5 -5.46 -57.12 -19.64
N VAL A 6 -6.26 -56.28 -18.98
CA VAL A 6 -6.17 -54.83 -19.08
C VAL A 6 -5.04 -54.38 -18.17
N GLN A 7 -3.88 -54.04 -18.75
CA GLN A 7 -2.82 -53.31 -18.07
C GLN A 7 -3.28 -51.86 -17.87
N THR A 8 -3.57 -51.49 -16.63
CA THR A 8 -3.70 -50.10 -16.20
C THR A 8 -2.32 -49.57 -15.80
N SER A 9 -1.74 -48.71 -16.64
CA SER A 9 -0.56 -47.91 -16.28
C SER A 9 -1.01 -46.70 -15.45
N PRO A 10 -0.39 -46.39 -14.30
CA PRO A 10 -0.71 -45.19 -13.54
C PRO A 10 -0.07 -43.94 -14.20
N PRO A 11 -0.69 -42.74 -14.07
CA PRO A 11 -0.10 -41.52 -14.59
C PRO A 11 1.09 -41.08 -13.70
N SER A 12 2.21 -40.82 -14.36
CA SER A 12 3.46 -40.32 -13.79
C SER A 12 3.23 -39.01 -13.03
N GLN A 13 3.56 -39.01 -11.74
CA GLN A 13 3.63 -37.84 -10.89
C GLN A 13 4.80 -36.95 -11.36
N LEU A 14 4.51 -35.75 -11.85
CA LEU A 14 5.51 -34.71 -12.06
C LEU A 14 5.81 -34.06 -10.70
N GLN A 15 6.80 -34.62 -10.04
CA GLN A 15 7.37 -34.10 -8.81
C GLN A 15 8.40 -33.02 -9.22
N THR A 16 8.07 -31.74 -9.00
CA THR A 16 9.05 -30.66 -9.10
C THR A 16 9.60 -30.41 -7.70
N ASP A 17 10.73 -31.04 -7.41
CA ASP A 17 11.53 -30.77 -6.22
C ASP A 17 12.07 -29.33 -6.29
N PHE A 18 11.66 -28.49 -5.34
CA PHE A 18 12.18 -27.14 -5.14
C PHE A 18 13.29 -27.22 -4.09
N ASP A 19 14.52 -27.51 -4.54
CA ASP A 19 15.68 -27.62 -3.67
C ASP A 19 16.13 -26.24 -3.16
N ILE A 20 16.14 -26.11 -1.83
CA ILE A 20 16.76 -25.02 -1.08
C ILE A 20 18.28 -25.28 -1.04
N GLY A 21 19.03 -24.56 -1.87
CA GLY A 21 20.49 -24.55 -1.88
C GLY A 21 21.05 -23.27 -1.26
N THR A 22 21.63 -23.39 -0.07
CA THR A 22 22.28 -22.33 0.69
C THR A 22 23.68 -21.98 0.16
N SER A 23 23.97 -20.69 0.08
CA SER A 23 25.30 -20.02 0.15
C SER A 23 26.33 -20.26 -0.96
N MET A 24 26.65 -19.22 -1.72
CA MET A 24 27.99 -18.60 -1.68
C MET A 24 27.89 -17.09 -1.98
N THR A 25 28.55 -16.33 -1.12
CA THR A 25 28.79 -14.88 -1.14
C THR A 25 29.34 -14.39 -2.48
N ASN A 26 28.74 -13.33 -3.04
CA ASN A 26 29.52 -12.27 -3.68
C ASN A 26 28.76 -10.94 -3.63
N ASN A 27 29.38 -10.02 -2.91
CA ASN A 27 28.94 -8.67 -2.64
C ASN A 27 29.46 -7.77 -3.77
N SER A 28 28.58 -7.26 -4.62
CA SER A 28 28.91 -6.19 -5.56
C SER A 28 27.85 -5.10 -5.45
N TYR A 29 28.08 -4.18 -4.51
CA TYR A 29 27.37 -2.92 -4.41
C TYR A 29 27.37 -2.21 -5.76
N LEU A 30 26.18 -1.96 -6.32
CA LEU A 30 25.99 -1.03 -7.42
C LEU A 30 26.15 0.39 -6.87
N GLN A 31 27.28 0.99 -7.23
CA GLN A 31 27.71 2.35 -6.93
C GLN A 31 26.78 3.38 -7.60
N MET A 32 26.16 4.25 -6.82
CA MET A 32 25.53 5.48 -7.31
C MET A 32 26.62 6.54 -7.57
N PRO A 33 26.56 7.34 -8.65
CA PRO A 33 27.54 8.40 -8.87
C PRO A 33 27.33 9.55 -7.89
N VAL A 34 28.39 9.87 -7.14
CA VAL A 34 28.52 11.06 -6.30
C VAL A 34 28.91 12.23 -7.20
N THR A 35 28.02 13.19 -7.42
CA THR A 35 28.39 14.49 -8.00
C THR A 35 28.87 15.43 -6.88
N SER A 36 30.17 15.69 -6.90
CA SER A 36 30.91 16.61 -6.03
C SER A 36 30.58 18.07 -6.35
N ALA A 37 30.23 18.84 -5.31
CA ALA A 37 30.14 20.30 -5.33
C ALA A 37 31.53 20.97 -5.19
N GLN A 38 31.81 21.98 -6.02
CA GLN A 38 32.98 22.88 -5.96
C GLN A 38 32.60 24.21 -6.69
N PRO A 39 33.27 25.37 -6.47
CA PRO A 39 32.98 26.32 -5.39
C PRO A 39 32.62 27.74 -5.90
N LEU A 40 32.13 28.59 -5.00
CA LEU A 40 31.87 30.02 -5.21
C LEU A 40 33.17 30.84 -5.29
N ASP A 41 33.38 31.53 -6.42
CA ASP A 41 34.38 32.59 -6.55
C ASP A 41 33.78 33.99 -6.33
N THR A 42 34.48 34.77 -5.53
CA THR A 42 34.12 36.11 -5.05
C THR A 42 34.97 37.16 -5.77
N ALA A 43 34.37 38.22 -6.32
CA ALA A 43 35.07 39.47 -6.66
C ALA A 43 34.18 40.72 -6.53
N PHE A 44 34.39 41.44 -5.41
CA PHE A 44 34.44 42.90 -5.19
C PHE A 44 34.53 43.81 -6.45
N ILE A 45 33.87 44.97 -6.65
CA ILE A 45 33.74 46.27 -5.92
C ILE A 45 32.67 47.10 -6.69
N SER A 46 31.73 47.87 -6.12
CA SER A 46 31.90 49.23 -5.58
C SER A 46 30.58 49.81 -5.03
N SER A 47 30.63 50.52 -3.89
CA SER A 47 29.52 51.30 -3.29
C SER A 47 29.32 52.69 -3.95
N PRO A 48 28.23 53.42 -3.64
CA PRO A 48 28.35 54.47 -2.62
C PRO A 48 27.16 54.68 -1.63
N LYS A 49 27.60 55.05 -0.41
CA LYS A 49 27.01 55.65 0.82
C LYS A 49 25.66 56.42 0.75
N LYS A 50 24.86 56.33 1.84
CA LYS A 50 24.78 57.33 2.95
C LYS A 50 23.71 57.01 4.01
N ASP A 51 24.10 57.23 5.28
CA ASP A 51 23.34 57.71 6.48
C ASP A 51 22.17 56.84 6.99
N GLN A 52 21.83 56.66 8.28
CA GLN A 52 22.09 57.35 9.55
C GLN A 52 21.50 56.48 10.70
N ASP A 53 22.05 56.55 11.92
CA ASP A 53 21.43 56.41 13.28
C ASP A 53 20.40 55.29 13.58
N THR A 54 20.29 54.65 14.76
CA THR A 54 20.86 54.76 16.11
C THR A 54 20.40 53.51 16.91
N SER A 55 21.21 53.14 17.91
CA SER A 55 20.90 52.43 19.17
C SER A 55 19.69 51.47 19.27
N ASP A 56 19.97 50.21 19.65
CA ASP A 56 19.27 49.64 20.81
C ASP A 56 20.04 48.50 21.51
N ALA A 57 19.85 48.44 22.82
CA ALA A 57 20.69 47.77 23.80
C ALA A 57 20.60 46.23 23.77
N SER A 58 21.75 45.55 23.82
CA SER A 58 21.83 44.11 24.05
C SER A 58 21.79 43.82 25.55
N THR A 59 20.73 43.15 26.01
CA THR A 59 20.64 42.55 27.35
C THR A 59 21.02 41.06 27.24
N PRO A 60 21.96 40.52 28.04
CA PRO A 60 22.34 39.12 27.93
C PRO A 60 21.39 38.21 28.71
N SER A 61 20.93 37.13 28.07
CA SER A 61 20.07 36.10 28.67
C SER A 61 20.86 35.18 29.62
N PRO A 62 20.27 34.70 30.73
CA PRO A 62 20.91 33.74 31.62
C PRO A 62 20.76 32.28 31.12
N PRO A 63 21.68 31.36 31.48
CA PRO A 63 21.63 29.96 31.05
C PRO A 63 20.69 29.11 31.95
N PRO A 64 19.93 28.13 31.41
CA PRO A 64 19.27 27.11 32.22
C PRO A 64 20.21 25.93 32.53
N SER A 65 20.07 25.37 33.73
CA SER A 65 20.88 24.29 34.34
C SER A 65 20.27 22.88 34.11
N PRO A 66 20.82 21.78 34.66
CA PRO A 66 21.11 20.52 33.95
C PRO A 66 19.95 19.52 33.90
N ASP A 67 20.04 18.62 32.90
CA ASP A 67 19.12 17.53 32.57
C ASP A 67 18.79 16.62 33.77
N LYS A 68 17.49 16.34 33.95
CA LYS A 68 17.02 15.19 34.72
C LYS A 68 16.81 14.02 33.75
N PRO A 69 17.18 12.77 34.10
CA PRO A 69 16.93 11.63 33.23
C PRO A 69 15.43 11.32 33.18
N ASP A 70 14.92 11.24 31.95
CA ASP A 70 13.59 10.72 31.61
C ASP A 70 13.39 9.32 32.19
N SER A 71 12.35 9.15 32.99
CA SER A 71 11.79 7.83 33.25
C SER A 71 10.94 7.43 32.05
N ASP A 72 11.58 6.76 31.08
CA ASP A 72 10.92 6.15 29.94
C ASP A 72 10.06 4.97 30.42
N VAL A 73 8.80 5.27 30.73
CA VAL A 73 7.80 4.24 31.03
C VAL A 73 7.30 3.75 29.69
N SER A 74 7.91 2.67 29.19
CA SER A 74 7.46 2.02 27.95
C SER A 74 6.01 1.58 28.12
N TYR A 75 5.10 2.28 27.45
CA TYR A 75 3.70 1.91 27.39
C TYR A 75 3.58 0.57 26.66
N VAL A 76 3.19 -0.48 27.38
CA VAL A 76 2.85 -1.78 26.82
C VAL A 76 1.33 -1.80 26.69
N PRO A 77 0.76 -1.84 25.48
CA PRO A 77 -0.68 -2.04 25.32
C PRO A 77 -1.01 -3.43 25.86
N SER A 78 -1.94 -3.51 26.81
CA SER A 78 -2.53 -4.79 27.19
C SER A 78 -3.28 -5.36 25.99
N ASP A 79 -2.90 -6.57 25.58
CA ASP A 79 -3.66 -7.39 24.63
C ASP A 79 -4.96 -7.86 25.29
N GLU A 80 -5.93 -6.96 25.40
CA GLU A 80 -7.32 -7.34 25.67
C GLU A 80 -7.93 -7.73 24.32
N SER A 81 -7.92 -9.03 24.01
CA SER A 81 -8.61 -9.60 22.86
C SER A 81 -10.13 -9.51 23.10
N HIS A 82 -10.70 -8.33 22.90
CA HIS A 82 -12.14 -8.15 22.81
C HIS A 82 -12.62 -8.70 21.48
N ASP A 83 -13.10 -9.94 21.52
CA ASP A 83 -13.84 -10.59 20.43
C ASP A 83 -15.15 -9.83 20.21
N SER A 84 -15.06 -8.73 19.48
CA SER A 84 -16.19 -7.96 19.01
C SER A 84 -16.85 -8.78 17.91
N ASN A 85 -17.84 -9.60 18.28
CA ASN A 85 -18.79 -10.23 17.37
C ASN A 85 -19.62 -9.16 16.65
N GLN A 86 -18.96 -8.39 15.78
CA GLN A 86 -19.61 -7.61 14.76
C GLN A 86 -19.84 -8.59 13.61
N SER A 87 -21.11 -8.90 13.33
CA SER A 87 -21.56 -9.72 12.21
C SER A 87 -21.09 -9.09 10.90
N THR A 88 -19.83 -9.29 10.59
CA THR A 88 -19.22 -9.01 9.31
C THR A 88 -19.68 -10.11 8.38
N SER A 89 -20.16 -9.76 7.19
CA SER A 89 -20.44 -10.80 6.19
C SER A 89 -19.16 -11.63 6.00
N PRO A 90 -19.25 -12.95 5.82
CA PRO A 90 -18.07 -13.79 5.60
C PRO A 90 -17.19 -13.28 4.46
N ASP A 91 -17.80 -12.62 3.47
CA ASP A 91 -17.12 -11.92 2.37
C ASP A 91 -16.23 -10.75 2.83
N SER A 92 -16.64 -10.01 3.86
CA SER A 92 -15.89 -8.84 4.36
C SER A 92 -14.64 -9.25 5.16
N GLN A 93 -14.70 -10.36 5.90
CA GLN A 93 -13.54 -10.86 6.66
C GLN A 93 -12.44 -11.38 5.74
N HIS A 94 -12.81 -11.97 4.59
CA HIS A 94 -11.84 -12.43 3.60
C HIS A 94 -11.04 -11.26 3.00
N ILE A 95 -11.71 -10.14 2.70
CA ILE A 95 -11.07 -8.96 2.08
C ILE A 95 -9.97 -8.36 2.97
N THR A 96 -10.15 -8.32 4.29
CA THR A 96 -9.16 -7.71 5.19
C THR A 96 -8.01 -8.65 5.55
N THR A 97 -8.26 -9.97 5.57
CA THR A 97 -7.29 -10.98 6.03
C THR A 97 -6.49 -11.65 4.93
N GLU A 98 -7.00 -11.67 3.68
CA GLU A 98 -6.26 -12.25 2.57
C GLU A 98 -4.92 -11.49 2.36
N PRO A 99 -3.78 -12.17 2.11
CA PRO A 99 -2.52 -11.50 1.82
C PRO A 99 -2.60 -10.64 0.55
N LYS A 100 -1.96 -9.47 0.57
CA LYS A 100 -1.81 -8.59 -0.61
C LYS A 100 -0.36 -8.54 -1.04
N ILE A 101 -0.13 -8.58 -2.35
CA ILE A 101 1.21 -8.53 -2.94
C ILE A 101 1.33 -7.37 -3.93
N ILE A 102 2.57 -6.92 -4.17
CA ILE A 102 2.90 -6.03 -5.27
C ILE A 102 3.31 -6.89 -6.46
N ALA A 103 2.64 -6.72 -7.59
CA ALA A 103 2.95 -7.39 -8.85
C ALA A 103 3.19 -6.37 -9.96
N PHE A 104 4.15 -6.66 -10.83
CA PHE A 104 4.44 -5.83 -11.99
C PHE A 104 3.38 -6.06 -13.08
N GLU A 105 2.98 -4.98 -13.77
CA GLU A 105 1.99 -5.04 -14.85
C GLU A 105 2.40 -6.03 -15.96
N SER A 106 3.70 -6.10 -16.28
CA SER A 106 4.24 -7.06 -17.26
C SER A 106 3.99 -8.51 -16.85
N CYS A 107 4.17 -8.84 -15.57
CA CYS A 107 3.90 -10.18 -15.05
C CYS A 107 2.40 -10.53 -15.16
N LEU A 108 1.51 -9.59 -14.82
CA LEU A 108 0.06 -9.79 -14.95
C LEU A 108 -0.36 -9.98 -16.43
N LYS A 109 0.23 -9.22 -17.35
CA LYS A 109 -0.02 -9.38 -18.80
C LYS A 109 0.32 -10.77 -19.32
N THR A 110 1.33 -11.44 -18.77
CA THR A 110 1.63 -12.83 -19.16
C THR A 110 0.51 -13.82 -18.81
N LEU A 111 -0.27 -13.53 -17.77
CA LEU A 111 -1.44 -14.31 -17.39
C LEU A 111 -2.62 -14.01 -18.32
N PHE A 112 -2.81 -12.74 -18.68
CA PHE A 112 -3.90 -12.32 -19.58
C PHE A 112 -3.74 -12.89 -21.00
N ALA A 113 -2.51 -13.08 -21.48
CA ALA A 113 -2.23 -13.73 -22.75
C ALA A 113 -2.72 -15.20 -22.84
N ARG A 114 -3.08 -15.81 -21.71
CA ARG A 114 -3.61 -17.18 -21.63
C ARG A 114 -5.12 -17.24 -21.42
N VAL A 115 -5.79 -16.08 -21.36
CA VAL A 115 -7.23 -16.02 -21.09
C VAL A 115 -8.01 -16.33 -22.36
N VAL A 116 -9.04 -17.15 -22.21
CA VAL A 116 -10.02 -17.47 -23.25
C VAL A 116 -11.38 -16.91 -22.86
N CYS A 117 -12.22 -16.66 -23.86
CA CYS A 117 -13.60 -16.26 -23.62
C CYS A 117 -14.34 -17.39 -22.90
N THR A 118 -14.99 -17.08 -21.78
CA THR A 118 -15.78 -18.06 -21.02
C THR A 118 -17.09 -18.45 -21.71
N GLU A 119 -17.55 -17.64 -22.66
CA GLU A 119 -18.81 -17.88 -23.39
C GLU A 119 -18.61 -18.74 -24.65
N CYS A 120 -17.60 -18.43 -25.47
CA CYS A 120 -17.36 -19.15 -26.74
C CYS A 120 -16.07 -19.97 -26.78
N GLY A 121 -15.20 -19.88 -25.78
CA GLY A 121 -13.92 -20.59 -25.74
C GLY A 121 -12.82 -20.02 -26.65
N GLU A 122 -13.14 -19.01 -27.46
CA GLU A 122 -12.17 -18.38 -28.36
C GLU A 122 -11.09 -17.59 -27.58
N PRO A 123 -9.86 -17.52 -28.09
CA PRO A 123 -8.80 -16.70 -27.50
C PRO A 123 -9.20 -15.23 -27.43
N ILE A 124 -8.75 -14.58 -26.36
CA ILE A 124 -8.84 -13.13 -26.24
C ILE A 124 -7.57 -12.53 -26.83
N SER A 125 -7.72 -11.56 -27.74
CA SER A 125 -6.58 -10.81 -28.24
C SER A 125 -6.04 -9.93 -27.11
N SER A 126 -4.83 -10.25 -26.61
CA SER A 126 -4.18 -9.45 -25.56
C SER A 126 -3.95 -8.01 -26.00
N ASP A 127 -3.73 -7.81 -27.30
CA ASP A 127 -3.41 -6.51 -27.90
C ASP A 127 -4.64 -5.59 -28.00
N GLU A 128 -5.84 -6.16 -27.95
CA GLU A 128 -7.11 -5.42 -27.95
C GLU A 128 -7.65 -5.18 -26.54
N SER A 129 -6.90 -5.57 -25.50
CA SER A 129 -7.32 -5.35 -24.12
C SER A 129 -7.16 -3.89 -23.70
N THR A 130 -8.19 -3.36 -23.02
CA THR A 130 -8.17 -2.01 -22.46
C THR A 130 -7.91 -2.08 -20.96
N ILE A 131 -6.80 -1.48 -20.51
CA ILE A 131 -6.44 -1.38 -19.10
C ILE A 131 -6.90 -0.04 -18.54
N LEU A 132 -7.62 -0.06 -17.43
CA LEU A 132 -8.12 1.09 -16.70
C LEU A 132 -7.61 1.04 -15.26
N TYR A 133 -7.33 2.21 -14.70
CA TYR A 133 -6.88 2.34 -13.32
C TYR A 133 -7.85 3.17 -12.50
N ASN A 134 -8.08 2.75 -11.25
CA ASN A 134 -8.85 3.50 -10.26
C ASN A 134 -8.14 3.45 -8.91
N GLY A 135 -7.25 4.40 -8.69
CA GLY A 135 -6.36 4.39 -7.53
C GLY A 135 -5.46 3.17 -7.56
N THR A 136 -5.57 2.32 -6.54
CA THR A 136 -4.83 1.05 -6.41
C THR A 136 -5.38 -0.08 -7.30
N ALA A 137 -6.54 0.11 -7.94
CA ALA A 137 -7.22 -0.93 -8.70
C ALA A 137 -6.87 -0.90 -10.18
N MET A 138 -6.64 -2.09 -10.73
CA MET A 138 -6.52 -2.32 -12.16
C MET A 138 -7.77 -3.07 -12.65
N LYS A 139 -8.38 -2.56 -13.72
CA LYS A 139 -9.45 -3.23 -14.46
C LYS A 139 -8.99 -3.47 -15.87
N VAL A 140 -9.15 -4.70 -16.34
CA VAL A 140 -8.84 -5.08 -17.71
C VAL A 140 -10.13 -5.47 -18.39
N LYS A 141 -10.41 -4.84 -19.53
CA LYS A 141 -11.52 -5.21 -20.40
C LYS A 141 -10.96 -5.99 -21.59
N PHE A 142 -11.61 -7.10 -21.88
CA PHE A 142 -11.24 -8.01 -22.94
C PHE A 142 -12.36 -8.06 -23.98
N LEU A 143 -11.97 -8.22 -25.24
CA LEU A 143 -12.86 -8.49 -26.35
C LEU A 143 -12.37 -9.75 -27.05
N CYS A 144 -13.26 -10.73 -27.24
CA CYS A 144 -12.93 -11.90 -28.05
C CYS A 144 -13.26 -11.67 -29.53
N MET A 145 -12.74 -12.53 -30.41
CA MET A 145 -12.98 -12.45 -31.86
C MET A 145 -14.46 -12.55 -32.24
N SER A 146 -15.29 -13.19 -31.41
CA SER A 146 -16.75 -13.28 -31.60
C SER A 146 -17.50 -12.04 -31.08
N GLY A 147 -16.81 -11.05 -30.50
CA GLY A 147 -17.39 -9.81 -30.00
C GLY A 147 -17.92 -9.85 -28.56
N HIS A 148 -17.71 -10.93 -27.80
CA HIS A 148 -18.07 -10.96 -26.38
C HIS A 148 -17.09 -10.12 -25.56
N GLN A 149 -17.64 -9.32 -24.65
CA GLN A 149 -16.86 -8.46 -23.77
C GLN A 149 -16.83 -9.04 -22.36
N THR A 150 -15.63 -9.29 -21.85
CA THR A 150 -15.43 -9.70 -20.45
C THR A 150 -14.53 -8.70 -19.74
N SER A 151 -14.52 -8.73 -18.41
CA SER A 151 -13.60 -7.91 -17.64
C SER A 151 -13.06 -8.63 -16.42
N TRP A 152 -11.82 -8.31 -16.09
CA TRP A 152 -11.16 -8.73 -14.87
C TRP A 152 -10.80 -7.51 -14.02
N GLU A 153 -10.88 -7.65 -12.70
CA GLU A 153 -10.53 -6.61 -11.75
C GLU A 153 -9.54 -7.18 -10.73
N SER A 154 -8.54 -6.38 -10.36
CA SER A 154 -7.47 -6.81 -9.46
C SER A 154 -7.89 -6.87 -7.99
N GLN A 155 -9.08 -6.39 -7.66
CA GLN A 155 -9.59 -6.29 -6.29
C GLN A 155 -11.11 -6.12 -6.31
N PRO A 156 -11.82 -6.55 -5.25
CA PRO A 156 -13.26 -6.37 -5.14
C PRO A 156 -13.65 -4.91 -4.85
N LEU A 157 -14.92 -4.60 -5.09
CA LEU A 157 -15.53 -3.31 -4.73
C LEU A 157 -16.27 -3.43 -3.40
N VAL A 158 -16.01 -2.50 -2.47
CA VAL A 158 -16.74 -2.32 -1.22
C VAL A 158 -17.40 -0.95 -1.26
N ASN A 159 -18.73 -0.89 -1.13
CA ASN A 159 -19.50 0.34 -1.31
C ASN A 159 -19.19 1.08 -2.62
N SER A 160 -19.08 0.33 -3.72
CA SER A 160 -18.73 0.84 -5.06
C SER A 160 -17.36 1.52 -5.15
N LYS A 161 -16.45 1.25 -4.21
CA LYS A 161 -15.07 1.73 -4.21
C LYS A 161 -14.11 0.54 -4.15
N PRO A 162 -12.95 0.58 -4.82
CA PRO A 162 -11.99 -0.50 -4.70
C PRO A 162 -11.52 -0.70 -3.27
N ALA A 163 -11.50 -1.95 -2.79
CA ALA A 163 -11.17 -2.28 -1.42
C ALA A 163 -9.81 -1.71 -0.98
N GLY A 164 -8.80 -1.78 -1.84
CA GLY A 164 -7.46 -1.22 -1.63
C GLY A 164 -7.47 0.30 -1.42
N ASN A 165 -8.37 1.03 -2.08
CA ASN A 165 -8.51 2.47 -1.87
C ASN A 165 -9.04 2.77 -0.47
N LEU A 166 -10.01 1.98 0.03
CA LEU A 166 -10.48 2.08 1.41
C LEU A 166 -9.36 1.72 2.40
N MET A 167 -8.67 0.60 2.17
CA MET A 167 -7.61 0.11 3.06
C MET A 167 -6.47 1.12 3.18
N VAL A 168 -5.99 1.67 2.06
CA VAL A 168 -4.92 2.67 2.07
C VAL A 168 -5.36 3.94 2.80
N THR A 169 -6.55 4.45 2.54
CA THR A 169 -7.06 5.64 3.24
C THR A 169 -7.13 5.41 4.75
N THR A 170 -7.70 4.29 5.18
CA THR A 170 -7.81 3.94 6.60
C THR A 170 -6.43 3.70 7.22
N ALA A 171 -5.52 3.02 6.53
CA ALA A 171 -4.16 2.76 7.01
C ALA A 171 -3.38 4.05 7.28
N ILE A 172 -3.46 5.03 6.36
CA ILE A 172 -2.82 6.35 6.54
C ILE A 172 -3.33 7.03 7.82
N ILE A 173 -4.65 7.01 8.04
CA ILE A 173 -5.28 7.64 9.21
C ILE A 173 -4.85 6.94 10.50
N LEU A 174 -4.96 5.61 10.54
CA LEU A 174 -4.67 4.82 11.74
C LEU A 174 -3.19 4.80 12.10
N SER A 175 -2.29 4.86 11.12
CA SER A 175 -0.85 4.96 11.36
C SER A 175 -0.37 6.38 11.67
N GLY A 176 -1.28 7.38 11.64
CA GLY A 176 -0.92 8.79 11.83
C GLY A 176 -0.01 9.35 10.73
N GLU A 177 -0.06 8.76 9.53
CA GLU A 177 0.76 9.22 8.41
C GLU A 177 0.05 10.31 7.59
N THR A 178 0.83 11.03 6.77
CA THR A 178 0.26 12.01 5.84
C THR A 178 0.07 11.40 4.46
N PHE A 179 -1.01 11.80 3.77
CA PHE A 179 -1.25 11.40 2.39
C PHE A 179 -0.01 11.66 1.52
N SER A 180 0.59 12.85 1.63
CA SER A 180 1.76 13.23 0.84
C SER A 180 2.96 12.31 1.04
N ARG A 181 3.21 11.84 2.27
CA ARG A 181 4.32 10.92 2.54
C ARG A 181 4.10 9.57 1.87
N ILE A 182 2.90 9.01 2.00
CA ILE A 182 2.57 7.69 1.43
C ILE A 182 2.40 7.76 -0.09
N SER A 183 1.84 8.85 -0.62
CA SER A 183 1.77 9.06 -2.07
C SER A 183 3.16 9.20 -2.66
N HIS A 184 4.06 9.95 -2.01
CA HIS A 184 5.44 10.08 -2.47
C HIS A 184 6.19 8.75 -2.43
N PHE A 185 5.99 7.94 -1.38
CA PHE A 185 6.49 6.57 -1.32
C PHE A 185 5.99 5.71 -2.50
N ALA A 186 4.70 5.79 -2.82
CA ALA A 186 4.12 5.09 -3.95
C ALA A 186 4.71 5.58 -5.29
N ASP A 187 4.95 6.88 -5.45
CA ASP A 187 5.55 7.47 -6.64
C ASP A 187 6.99 6.99 -6.86
N ILE A 188 7.81 6.92 -5.80
CA ILE A 188 9.19 6.39 -5.86
C ILE A 188 9.19 4.94 -6.38
N LEU A 189 8.22 4.14 -5.95
CA LEU A 189 8.05 2.76 -6.37
C LEU A 189 7.28 2.61 -7.71
N SER A 190 6.84 3.71 -8.31
CA SER A 190 5.98 3.73 -9.51
C SER A 190 4.69 2.92 -9.36
N LEU A 191 4.11 2.91 -8.15
CA LEU A 191 2.86 2.20 -7.87
C LEU A 191 1.65 3.00 -8.34
N LYS A 192 0.62 2.29 -8.79
CA LYS A 192 -0.71 2.90 -8.97
C LYS A 192 -1.32 3.18 -7.61
N PHE A 193 -1.67 4.44 -7.38
CA PHE A 193 -2.07 4.93 -6.07
C PHE A 193 -3.32 5.79 -6.14
N ILE A 194 -4.04 5.87 -5.02
CA ILE A 194 -5.23 6.68 -4.88
C ILE A 194 -4.91 8.18 -5.04
N GLY A 195 -5.75 8.89 -5.80
CA GLY A 195 -5.59 10.33 -6.00
C GLY A 195 -6.07 11.16 -4.80
N HIS A 196 -5.55 12.37 -4.67
CA HIS A 196 -5.85 13.29 -3.56
C HIS A 196 -7.37 13.46 -3.32
N THR A 197 -8.13 13.85 -4.34
CA THR A 197 -9.59 14.03 -4.23
C THR A 197 -10.31 12.76 -3.76
N GLN A 198 -9.88 11.61 -4.26
CA GLN A 198 -10.49 10.32 -3.90
C GLN A 198 -10.15 9.95 -2.46
N TYR A 199 -8.92 10.19 -2.02
CA TYR A 199 -8.49 9.97 -0.64
C TYR A 199 -9.34 10.79 0.33
N TYR A 200 -9.47 12.10 0.11
CA TYR A 200 -10.23 12.96 1.04
C TYR A 200 -11.74 12.68 1.01
N SER A 201 -12.31 12.29 -0.13
CA SER A 201 -13.70 11.81 -0.16
C SER A 201 -13.87 10.53 0.64
N ILE A 202 -13.01 9.52 0.44
CA ILE A 202 -13.09 8.27 1.22
C ILE A 202 -12.88 8.53 2.71
N GLN A 203 -11.92 9.39 3.06
CA GLN A 203 -11.62 9.75 4.44
C GLN A 203 -12.85 10.35 5.12
N LYS A 204 -13.45 11.37 4.48
CA LYS A 204 -14.60 12.09 5.03
C LYS A 204 -15.87 11.25 5.06
N ASP A 205 -16.16 10.54 3.97
CA ASP A 205 -17.47 9.91 3.78
C ASP A 205 -17.53 8.49 4.36
N ILE A 206 -16.39 7.83 4.59
CA ILE A 206 -16.33 6.42 5.00
C ILE A 206 -15.40 6.22 6.20
N ALA A 207 -14.11 6.55 6.07
CA ALA A 207 -13.10 6.11 7.04
C ALA A 207 -13.28 6.78 8.42
N ILE A 208 -13.38 8.11 8.48
CA ILE A 208 -13.57 8.84 9.74
C ILE A 208 -14.89 8.41 10.42
N PRO A 209 -16.05 8.42 9.73
CA PRO A 209 -17.30 7.96 10.35
C PRO A 209 -17.23 6.53 10.92
N ALA A 210 -16.57 5.60 10.22
CA ALA A 210 -16.41 4.24 10.69
C ALA A 210 -15.52 4.15 11.94
N ILE A 211 -14.42 4.90 11.96
CA ILE A 211 -13.50 4.97 13.10
C ILE A 211 -14.22 5.59 14.32
N ASP A 212 -14.90 6.72 14.13
CA ASP A 212 -15.63 7.42 15.21
C ASP A 212 -16.74 6.54 15.81
N ASN A 213 -17.44 5.79 14.95
CA ASN A 213 -18.45 4.84 15.40
C ASN A 213 -17.83 3.72 16.25
N TYR A 214 -16.75 3.10 15.77
CA TYR A 214 -16.05 2.05 16.50
C TYR A 214 -15.50 2.57 17.85
N TYR A 215 -14.87 3.74 17.85
CA TYR A 215 -14.38 4.37 19.07
C TYR A 215 -15.50 4.65 20.08
N SER A 216 -16.63 5.19 19.62
CA SER A 216 -17.78 5.46 20.49
C SER A 216 -18.34 4.18 21.12
N LEU A 217 -18.45 3.10 20.34
CA LEU A 217 -18.89 1.80 20.84
C LEU A 217 -17.95 1.25 21.92
N GLN A 218 -16.64 1.26 21.65
CA GLN A 218 -15.65 0.76 22.62
C GLN A 218 -15.63 1.61 23.90
N ARG A 219 -15.72 2.93 23.76
CA ARG A 219 -15.79 3.85 24.90
C ARG A 219 -17.01 3.56 25.77
N ASP A 220 -18.17 3.34 25.17
CA ASP A 220 -19.41 3.09 25.91
C ASP A 220 -19.35 1.73 26.65
N VAL A 221 -18.71 0.71 26.06
CA VAL A 221 -18.43 -0.58 26.73
C VAL A 221 -17.56 -0.37 27.97
N VAL A 222 -16.45 0.37 27.84
CA VAL A 222 -15.55 0.64 28.98
C VAL A 222 -16.27 1.44 30.07
N LEU A 223 -17.09 2.44 29.72
CA LEU A 223 -17.85 3.21 30.70
C LEU A 223 -18.86 2.35 31.47
N GLN A 224 -19.50 1.38 30.82
CA GLN A 224 -20.41 0.44 31.49
C GLN A 224 -19.69 -0.46 32.50
N GLN A 225 -18.48 -0.90 32.18
CA GLN A 225 -17.65 -1.73 33.08
C GLN A 225 -17.24 -0.97 34.35
N LEU A 226 -17.04 0.36 34.25
CA LEU A 226 -16.66 1.21 35.39
C LEU A 226 -17.83 1.60 36.30
N GLN A 227 -19.08 1.38 35.86
CA GLN A 227 -20.29 1.70 36.62
C GLN A 227 -20.85 0.53 37.44
N GLY A 228 -20.25 -0.67 37.33
CA GLY A 228 -20.53 -1.85 38.15
C GLY A 228 -19.50 -2.06 39.26
#